data_AF-A0A7V2CM82-F1
#
_entry.id   AF-A0A7V2CM82-F1
#
_cell.length_a   1.000
_cell.length_b   1.000
_cell.length_c   1.000
_cell.angle_alpha   90.00
_cell.angle_beta   90.00
_cell.angle_gamma   90.00
#
_symmetry.space_group_name_H-M   'P 1'
#
loop_
_entity.id
_entity.type
_entity.pdbx_description
1 polymer ?
#
loop_
_entity_poly.entity_id
_entity_poly.type
_entity_poly.pdbx_seq_one_letter_code
_entity_poly.pdbx_strand_id
1 'polypeptide(L)' 'MFGTRWRLFRLLGIPISLDASWLIILALLTWTLINLFREEVSDLPDAAYWAIGLGTALAFFASIVLHEL' A
#
# COMPACT_ATOMS: atom_id res chain seq x y z
N MET A 1 -11.49 -10.75 -5.40
CA MET A 1 -11.73 -11.19 -6.80
C MET A 1 -10.64 -12.15 -7.33
N PHE A 2 -9.65 -12.57 -6.52
CA PHE A 2 -8.82 -13.75 -6.81
C PHE A 2 -8.81 -14.62 -5.55
N GLY A 3 -9.27 -15.87 -5.68
CA GLY A 3 -9.74 -16.70 -4.58
C GLY A 3 -8.65 -17.45 -3.83
N THR A 4 -7.84 -16.77 -3.02
CA THR A 4 -7.05 -17.44 -1.99
C THR A 4 -7.00 -16.55 -0.75
N ARG A 5 -8.07 -16.62 0.04
CA ARG A 5 -8.19 -15.91 1.33
C ARG A 5 -7.28 -16.56 2.35
N TRP A 6 -6.00 -16.16 2.37
CA TRP A 6 -5.11 -16.49 3.47
C TRP A 6 -5.50 -15.62 4.66
N ARG A 7 -5.95 -16.24 5.76
CA ARG A 7 -6.28 -15.55 7.02
C ARG A 7 -4.97 -15.14 7.70
N LEU A 8 -4.44 -13.97 7.35
CA LEU A 8 -3.15 -13.52 7.86
C LEU A 8 -3.24 -12.89 9.26
N PHE A 9 -4.28 -12.09 9.57
CA PHE A 9 -4.37 -11.40 10.86
C PHE A 9 -5.81 -11.06 11.29
N ARG A 10 -6.03 -10.91 12.60
CA ARG A 10 -7.29 -10.46 13.21
C ARG A 10 -7.07 -9.05 13.75
N LEU A 11 -7.65 -8.03 13.11
CA LEU A 11 -7.61 -6.66 13.60
C LEU A 11 -8.96 -6.35 14.27
N LEU A 12 -8.95 -5.94 15.54
CA LEU A 12 -10.14 -5.53 16.30
C LEU A 12 -11.30 -6.55 16.34
N GLY A 13 -11.02 -7.85 16.22
CA GLY A 13 -12.03 -8.91 16.26
C GLY A 13 -12.64 -9.29 14.91
N ILE A 14 -12.43 -8.48 13.86
CA ILE A 14 -12.88 -8.73 12.48
C ILE A 14 -11.82 -9.58 11.75
N PRO A 15 -12.20 -10.70 11.12
CA PRO A 15 -11.27 -11.52 10.35
C PRO A 15 -10.89 -10.81 9.04
N ILE A 16 -9.82 -10.02 9.06
CA ILE A 16 -9.26 -9.41 7.84
C ILE A 16 -8.57 -10.52 7.04
N SER A 17 -9.21 -10.92 5.95
CA SER A 17 -8.62 -11.82 4.96
C SER A 17 -7.83 -10.97 3.97
N LEU A 18 -6.50 -10.98 4.09
CA LEU A 18 -5.62 -10.21 3.21
C LEU A 18 -5.22 -11.13 2.05
N ASP A 19 -5.93 -11.04 0.92
CA ASP A 19 -5.58 -11.78 -0.29
C ASP A 19 -4.19 -11.34 -0.79
N ALA A 20 -3.41 -12.27 -1.36
CA ALA A 20 -2.08 -11.97 -1.91
C ALA A 20 -2.09 -10.82 -2.94
N SER A 21 -3.23 -10.62 -3.62
CA SER A 21 -3.46 -9.49 -4.50
C SER A 21 -3.25 -8.15 -3.82
N TRP A 22 -3.54 -8.02 -2.52
CA TRP A 22 -3.42 -6.76 -1.80
C TRP A 22 -1.96 -6.35 -1.63
N LEU A 23 -1.06 -7.30 -1.33
CA LEU A 23 0.38 -7.04 -1.29
C LEU A 23 0.95 -6.72 -2.68
N ILE A 24 0.47 -7.41 -3.72
CA ILE A 24 0.85 -7.10 -5.11
C ILE A 24 0.42 -5.68 -5.48
N ILE A 25 -0.83 -5.30 -5.17
CA ILE A 25 -1.33 -3.95 -5.43
C ILE A 25 -0.55 -2.92 -4.64
N LEU A 26 -0.24 -3.17 -3.36
CA LEU A 26 0.59 -2.28 -2.54
C LEU A 26 1.98 -2.07 -3.16
N ALA A 27 2.63 -3.13 -3.61
CA ALA A 27 3.94 -3.05 -4.26
C ALA A 27 3.87 -2.27 -5.59
N LEU A 28 2.89 -2.57 -6.44
CA LEU A 28 2.67 -1.86 -7.71
C LEU A 28 2.33 -0.38 -7.48
N LEU A 29 1.47 -0.08 -6.52
CA LEU A 29 1.09 1.29 -6.17
C LEU A 29 2.30 2.08 -5.67
N THR A 30 3.09 1.48 -4.78
CA THR A 30 4.33 2.09 -4.26
C THR A 30 5.30 2.39 -5.40
N TRP A 31 5.49 1.45 -6.33
CA TRP A 31 6.35 1.63 -7.50
C TRP A 31 5.89 2.77 -8.40
N THR A 32 4.58 2.83 -8.69
CA THR A 32 3.99 3.91 -9.48
C THR A 32 4.19 5.27 -8.82
N LEU A 33 3.96 5.37 -7.51
CA LEU A 33 4.14 6.62 -6.76
C LEU A 33 5.60 7.07 -6.73
N ILE A 34 6.55 6.15 -6.55
CA ILE A 34 7.98 6.46 -6.60
C ILE A 34 8.36 7.06 -7.95
N ASN A 35 7.91 6.45 -9.05
CA ASN A 35 8.21 6.97 -10.39
C ASN A 35 7.56 8.33 -10.63
N LEU A 36 6.30 8.49 -10.22
CA LEU A 36 5.59 9.76 -10.33
C LEU A 36 6.26 10.87 -9.51
N PHE A 37 6.69 10.59 -8.28
CA PHE A 37 7.40 11.57 -7.47
C PHE A 37 8.79 11.90 -8.02
N ARG A 38 9.45 10.94 -8.68
CA ARG A 38 10.74 11.19 -9.34
C ARG A 38 10.61 12.08 -10.57
N GLU A 39 9.50 11.97 -11.31
CA GLU A 39 9.20 12.85 -12.45
C GLU A 39 8.79 14.25 -11.99
N GLU A 40 7.93 14.35 -10.98
CA GLU A 40 7.37 15.64 -10.55
C GLU A 40 8.30 16.44 -9.63
N VAL A 41 9.05 15.75 -8.76
CA VAL A 41 9.93 16.37 -7.77
C VAL A 41 11.35 15.92 -8.04
N SER A 42 12.15 16.80 -8.62
CA SER A 42 13.59 16.58 -8.82
C SER A 42 14.38 16.85 -7.53
N ASP A 43 15.61 16.32 -7.44
CA ASP A 43 16.61 16.65 -6.39
C ASP A 43 16.38 16.06 -4.98
N LEU A 44 15.55 15.02 -4.86
CA LEU A 44 15.46 14.25 -3.61
C LEU A 44 16.39 13.02 -3.64
N PRO A 45 16.96 12.63 -2.48
CA PRO A 45 17.72 11.39 -2.38
C PRO A 45 16.81 10.17 -2.59
N ASP A 46 17.36 9.08 -3.14
CA ASP A 46 16.58 7.87 -3.46
C ASP A 46 15.79 7.31 -2.28
N ALA A 47 16.35 7.37 -1.07
CA ALA A 47 15.68 6.94 0.15
C ALA A 47 14.41 7.77 0.45
N ALA A 48 14.38 9.06 0.10
CA ALA A 48 13.23 9.91 0.30
C ALA A 48 12.08 9.52 -0.63
N TYR A 49 12.34 9.20 -1.90
CA TYR A 49 11.29 8.72 -2.81
C TYR A 49 10.64 7.43 -2.30
N TRP A 50 11.44 6.48 -1.80
CA TRP A 50 10.91 5.26 -1.19
C TRP A 50 10.08 5.55 0.06
N ALA A 51 10.54 6.44 0.94
CA ALA A 51 9.82 6.80 2.16
C ALA A 51 8.47 7.44 1.84
N ILE A 52 8.43 8.40 0.91
CA ILE A 52 7.22 9.12 0.54
C ILE A 52 6.29 8.21 -0.27
N GLY A 53 6.80 7.45 -1.23
CA GLY A 53 6.04 6.51 -2.04
C GLY A 53 5.39 5.40 -1.21
N LEU A 54 6.15 4.71 -0.38
CA LEU A 54 5.64 3.66 0.49
C LEU A 54 4.72 4.23 1.58
N GLY A 55 5.11 5.37 2.19
CA GLY A 55 4.29 6.04 3.19
C GLY A 55 2.93 6.46 2.66
N THR A 56 2.87 6.99 1.44
CA THR A 56 1.63 7.39 0.77
C THR A 56 0.78 6.18 0.42
N ALA A 57 1.38 5.11 -0.12
CA ALA A 57 0.66 3.87 -0.41
C ALA A 57 0.05 3.25 0.86
N LEU A 58 0.80 3.21 1.96
CA LEU A 58 0.30 2.72 3.25
C LEU A 58 -0.81 3.60 3.81
N ALA A 59 -0.69 4.93 3.74
CA ALA A 59 -1.72 5.86 4.18
C ALA A 59 -3.02 5.70 3.37
N PHE A 60 -2.91 5.52 2.05
CA PHE A 60 -4.04 5.25 1.17
C PHE A 60 -4.78 3.97 1.58
N PHE A 61 -4.05 2.87 1.78
CA PHE A 61 -4.64 1.61 2.23
C PHE A 61 -5.23 1.71 3.64
N ALA A 62 -4.57 2.42 4.56
CA ALA A 62 -5.12 2.69 5.88
C ALA A 62 -6.43 3.48 5.79
N SER A 63 -6.52 4.46 4.87
CA SER A 63 -7.77 5.20 4.62
C SER A 63 -8.88 4.28 4.11
N ILE A 64 -8.58 3.32 3.23
CA ILE A 64 -9.58 2.34 2.76
C ILE A 64 -10.08 1.50 3.94
N VAL A 65 -9.17 0.98 4.76
CA VAL A 65 -9.55 0.16 5.93
C VAL A 65 -10.39 0.97 6.90
N LEU A 66 -9.99 2.21 7.21
CA LEU A 66 -10.74 3.10 8.09
C LEU A 66 -12.12 3.47 7.53
N HIS A 67 -12.26 3.57 6.20
CA HIS A 67 -13.54 3.86 5.56
C HIS A 67 -14.52 2.69 5.60
N GLU A 68 -14.00 1.46 5.60
CA GLU A 68 -14.78 0.22 5.64
C GLU A 68 -15.12 -0.26 7.07
N LEU A 69 -14.56 0.39 8.11
CA LEU A 69 -14.88 0.14 9.53
C LEU A 69 -16.17 0.86 9.96
#